data_AF-A0AAV9M6P2-F1
#
_entry.id   AF-A0AAV9M6P2-F1
#
_cell.length_a   1.000
_cell.length_b   1.000
_cell.length_c   1.000
_cell.angle_alpha   90.00
_cell.angle_beta   90.00
_cell.angle_gamma   90.00
#
_symmetry.space_group_name_H-M   'P 1'
#
loop_
_entity.id
_entity.type
_entity.pdbx_description
1 polymer ?
#
loop_
_entity_poly.entity_id
_entity_poly.type
_entity_poly.pdbx_seq_one_letter_code
_entity_poly.pdbx_strand_id
1 'polypeptide(L)'
;MIEKRNRSDEPNLSLSLKTPIEYESIKRIPTLEEAMNLELKNGQLDPNVNLKKFRRTISNRLSAQRSRMRKTEYIDELKKAAKDLEDTIAFVGRKIENEKDNKKKLQLENEMLRVQLDSITNKSNLLTVQTEELKVELKRLKEPAEAQEDEEHMEMDQYLNFDNMNFSPLKNDDI
;
A
#
# COMPACT_ATOMS: atom_id res chain seq x y z
N MET A 1 73.75 18.34 -50.14
CA MET A 1 72.48 18.68 -50.84
C MET A 1 71.35 18.23 -49.91
N ILE A 2 70.84 19.09 -49.02
CA ILE A 2 69.72 20.04 -49.20
C ILE A 2 68.45 19.34 -49.70
N GLU A 3 67.47 19.13 -48.81
CA GLU A 3 66.15 19.78 -48.95
C GLU A 3 65.33 19.64 -47.66
N LYS A 4 64.99 20.81 -47.08
CA LYS A 4 63.94 20.97 -46.07
C LYS A 4 62.60 21.02 -46.80
N ARG A 5 61.57 20.32 -46.33
CA ARG A 5 60.17 20.59 -46.72
C ARG A 5 59.28 20.78 -45.48
N ASN A 6 59.22 22.05 -45.10
CA ASN A 6 58.10 22.88 -44.68
C ASN A 6 56.80 22.22 -44.15
N ARG A 7 56.54 22.60 -42.90
CA ARG A 7 55.26 22.92 -42.23
C ARG A 7 54.03 23.00 -43.16
N SER A 8 53.03 22.17 -42.88
CA SER A 8 51.64 22.40 -43.26
C SER A 8 50.91 23.05 -42.09
N ASP A 9 50.43 24.27 -42.33
CA ASP A 9 49.60 25.07 -41.42
C ASP A 9 48.22 24.41 -41.25
N GLU A 10 47.98 23.79 -40.10
CA GLU A 10 46.60 23.54 -39.66
C GLU A 10 46.00 24.85 -39.15
N PRO A 11 44.83 25.29 -39.64
CA PRO A 11 44.14 26.40 -39.02
C PRO A 11 43.69 25.95 -37.63
N ASN A 12 44.37 26.46 -36.60
CA ASN A 12 43.88 26.42 -35.23
C ASN A 12 42.49 27.08 -35.21
N LEU A 13 41.41 26.31 -35.37
CA LEU A 13 40.08 26.70 -34.92
C LEU A 13 40.15 26.70 -33.40
N SER A 14 40.65 27.79 -32.83
CA SER A 14 40.50 28.07 -31.41
C SER A 14 39.02 28.29 -31.14
N LEU A 15 38.28 27.21 -30.89
CA LEU A 15 36.99 27.28 -30.22
C LEU A 15 37.28 27.79 -28.81
N SER A 16 37.31 29.11 -28.68
CA SER A 16 37.40 29.80 -27.39
C SER A 16 36.20 29.35 -26.56
N LEU A 17 36.39 28.33 -25.73
CA LEU A 17 35.45 27.95 -24.69
C LEU A 17 35.37 29.15 -23.73
N LYS A 18 34.31 29.93 -23.91
CA LYS A 18 33.97 31.06 -23.04
C LYS A 18 33.82 30.55 -21.61
N THR A 19 34.56 31.17 -20.69
CA THR A 19 34.61 30.83 -19.26
C THR A 19 33.22 30.93 -18.60
N PRO A 20 32.97 30.22 -17.48
CA PRO A 20 31.66 30.09 -16.83
C PRO A 20 30.90 31.39 -16.51
N ILE A 21 31.59 32.53 -16.42
CA ILE A 21 31.01 33.86 -16.12
C ILE A 21 30.07 34.34 -17.25
N GLU A 22 30.23 33.85 -18.49
CA GLU A 22 29.35 34.28 -19.59
C GLU A 22 27.97 33.62 -19.60
N TYR A 23 27.76 32.52 -18.85
CA TYR A 23 26.51 31.75 -18.92
C TYR A 23 25.30 32.53 -18.38
N GLU A 24 25.50 33.42 -17.41
CA GLU A 24 24.43 34.27 -16.87
C GLU A 24 24.02 35.39 -17.85
N SER A 25 24.93 35.85 -18.70
CA SER A 25 24.65 36.91 -19.67
C SER A 25 23.75 36.46 -20.83
N ILE A 26 23.62 35.15 -21.07
CA ILE A 26 22.87 34.59 -22.20
C ILE A 26 21.34 34.71 -21.99
N LYS A 27 20.89 34.79 -20.74
CA LYS A 27 19.45 34.83 -20.42
C LYS A 27 18.85 36.24 -20.53
N ARG A 28 19.66 37.30 -20.50
CA ARG A 28 19.14 38.67 -20.55
C ARG A 28 19.04 39.12 -22.00
N ILE A 29 17.83 39.07 -22.55
CA ILE A 29 17.56 39.66 -23.87
C ILE A 29 17.63 41.18 -23.73
N PRO A 30 18.55 41.86 -24.44
CA PRO A 30 18.76 43.30 -24.30
C PRO A 30 17.48 44.07 -24.66
N THR A 31 17.39 45.29 -24.15
CA THR A 31 16.31 46.19 -24.54
C THR A 31 16.51 46.65 -25.98
N LEU A 32 15.43 47.13 -26.63
CA LEU A 32 15.51 47.60 -28.01
C LEU A 32 16.56 48.71 -28.18
N GLU A 33 16.62 49.61 -27.21
CA GLU A 33 17.54 50.75 -27.21
C GLU A 33 19.00 50.28 -27.00
N GLU A 34 19.23 49.35 -26.07
CA GLU A 34 20.55 48.73 -25.88
C GLU A 34 21.04 48.04 -27.16
N ALA A 35 20.17 47.27 -27.82
CA ALA A 35 20.51 46.54 -29.03
C ALA A 35 20.77 47.48 -30.24
N MET A 36 19.99 48.55 -30.38
CA MET A 36 20.23 49.56 -31.41
C MET A 36 21.56 50.29 -31.20
N ASN A 37 21.86 50.71 -29.97
CA ASN A 37 23.11 51.39 -29.64
C ASN A 37 24.34 50.49 -29.84
N LEU A 38 24.22 49.19 -29.61
CA LEU A 38 25.27 48.22 -29.91
C LEU A 38 25.54 48.12 -31.42
N GLU A 39 24.50 47.99 -32.24
CA GLU A 39 24.66 47.91 -33.70
C GLU A 39 25.14 49.23 -34.32
N LEU A 40 24.77 50.38 -33.74
CA LEU A 40 25.31 51.72 -34.06
C LEU A 40 26.82 51.82 -33.74
N LYS A 41 27.23 51.38 -32.54
CA LYS A 41 28.65 51.40 -32.12
C LYS A 41 29.52 50.47 -32.96
N ASN A 42 28.95 49.39 -33.49
CA ASN A 42 29.67 48.44 -34.34
C ASN A 42 29.83 48.94 -35.79
N GLY A 43 29.34 50.15 -36.13
CA GLY A 43 29.58 50.78 -37.42
C GLY A 43 28.86 50.12 -38.61
N GLN A 44 27.84 49.31 -38.35
CA GLN A 44 27.15 48.51 -39.37
C GLN A 44 26.08 49.29 -40.18
N LEU A 45 25.88 50.57 -39.87
CA LEU A 45 24.81 51.39 -40.45
C LEU A 45 25.33 52.19 -41.64
N ASP A 46 24.90 51.80 -42.84
CA ASP A 46 25.04 52.59 -44.06
C ASP A 46 24.34 53.96 -43.88
N PRO A 47 25.00 55.10 -44.19
CA PRO A 47 24.44 56.45 -44.09
C PRO A 47 23.08 56.64 -44.78
N ASN A 48 22.69 55.78 -45.73
CA ASN A 48 21.39 55.85 -46.42
C ASN A 48 20.30 54.93 -45.81
N VAL A 49 20.52 54.37 -44.62
CA VAL A 49 19.57 53.44 -43.99
C VAL A 49 18.36 54.16 -43.41
N ASN A 50 17.17 53.70 -43.79
CA ASN A 50 15.92 54.15 -43.16
C ASN A 50 15.84 53.67 -41.70
N LEU A 51 15.99 54.60 -40.74
CA LEU A 51 15.98 54.31 -39.29
C LEU A 51 14.74 53.52 -38.83
N LYS A 52 13.57 53.74 -39.44
CA LYS A 52 12.34 53.01 -39.10
C LYS A 52 12.45 51.53 -39.47
N LYS A 53 13.03 51.22 -40.63
CA LYS A 53 13.29 49.83 -41.04
C LYS A 53 14.33 49.18 -40.10
N PHE A 54 15.41 49.88 -39.79
CA PHE A 54 16.44 49.40 -38.88
C PHE A 54 15.86 49.04 -37.49
N ARG A 55 15.14 49.97 -36.86
CA ARG A 55 14.46 49.74 -35.58
C ARG A 55 13.51 48.54 -35.62
N ARG A 56 12.75 48.38 -36.73
CA ARG A 56 11.86 47.22 -36.91
C ARG A 56 12.64 45.90 -37.00
N THR A 57 13.76 45.88 -37.72
CA THR A 57 14.62 44.69 -37.83
C THR A 57 15.14 44.26 -36.46
N ILE A 58 15.67 45.19 -35.67
CA ILE A 58 16.15 44.90 -34.31
C ILE A 58 15.00 44.42 -33.42
N SER A 59 13.85 45.11 -33.45
CA SER A 59 12.68 44.73 -32.66
C SER A 59 12.19 43.32 -32.99
N ASN A 60 12.13 42.96 -34.27
CA ASN A 60 11.72 41.62 -34.70
C ASN A 60 12.74 40.54 -34.30
N ARG A 61 14.04 40.86 -34.36
CA ARG A 61 15.10 39.96 -33.89
C ARG A 61 14.95 39.68 -32.40
N LEU A 62 14.77 40.71 -31.59
CA LEU A 62 14.58 40.58 -30.14
C LEU A 62 13.28 39.84 -29.79
N SER A 63 12.18 40.11 -30.49
CA SER A 63 10.91 39.41 -30.24
C SER A 63 11.00 37.92 -30.62
N ALA A 64 11.67 37.59 -31.71
CA ALA A 64 11.95 36.20 -32.10
C ALA A 64 12.84 35.50 -31.07
N GLN A 65 13.87 36.17 -30.53
CA GLN A 65 14.72 35.63 -29.46
C GLN A 65 13.91 35.36 -28.18
N ARG A 66 13.06 36.31 -27.75
CA ARG A 66 12.14 36.14 -26.60
C ARG A 66 11.19 34.97 -26.81
N SER A 67 10.66 34.84 -28.02
CA SER A 67 9.78 33.74 -28.37
C SER A 67 10.48 32.38 -28.26
N ARG A 68 11.71 32.26 -28.80
CA ARG A 68 12.52 31.04 -28.69
C ARG A 68 12.85 30.71 -27.23
N MET A 69 13.25 31.70 -26.44
CA MET A 69 13.57 31.54 -25.01
C MET A 69 12.37 31.04 -24.22
N ARG A 70 11.19 31.64 -24.38
CA ARG A 70 9.96 31.17 -23.71
C ARG A 70 9.58 29.75 -24.12
N LYS A 71 9.79 29.40 -25.40
CA LYS A 71 9.53 28.03 -25.88
C LYS A 71 10.48 27.03 -25.22
N THR A 72 11.77 27.35 -25.06
CA THR A 72 12.72 26.48 -24.37
C THR A 72 12.39 26.34 -22.89
N GLU A 73 12.07 27.45 -22.22
CA GLU A 73 11.64 27.43 -20.81
C GLU A 73 10.40 26.55 -20.61
N TYR A 74 9.38 26.71 -21.45
CA TYR A 74 8.17 25.88 -21.39
C TYR A 74 8.46 24.40 -21.63
N ILE A 75 9.34 24.06 -22.57
CA ILE A 75 9.76 22.67 -22.81
C ILE A 75 10.48 22.11 -21.58
N ASP A 76 11.34 22.89 -20.94
CA ASP A 76 12.09 22.45 -19.76
C ASP A 76 11.17 22.31 -18.53
N GLU A 77 10.19 23.19 -18.37
CA GLU A 77 9.11 23.04 -17.38
C GLU A 77 8.31 21.75 -17.60
N LEU A 78 7.91 21.47 -18.85
CA LEU A 78 7.21 20.22 -19.18
C LEU A 78 8.05 18.98 -18.90
N LYS A 79 9.35 19.00 -19.23
CA LYS A 79 10.26 17.88 -18.92
C LYS A 79 10.37 17.66 -17.42
N LYS A 80 10.48 18.74 -16.64
CA LYS A 80 10.51 18.66 -15.18
C LYS A 80 9.22 18.06 -14.63
N ALA A 81 8.07 18.56 -15.07
CA ALA A 81 6.77 18.05 -14.65
C ALA A 81 6.57 16.56 -15.01
N ALA A 82 6.99 16.16 -16.22
CA ALA A 82 6.97 14.75 -16.63
C ALA A 82 7.85 13.89 -15.71
N LYS A 83 9.04 14.38 -15.36
CA LYS A 83 9.95 13.65 -14.49
C LYS A 83 9.41 13.51 -13.06
N ASP A 84 8.84 14.59 -12.52
CA ASP A 84 8.20 14.58 -11.20
C ASP A 84 7.04 13.56 -11.19
N LEU A 85 6.22 13.53 -12.25
CA LEU A 85 5.14 12.54 -12.39
C LEU A 85 5.66 11.10 -12.46
N GLU A 86 6.71 10.82 -13.24
CA GLU A 86 7.33 9.49 -13.29
C GLU A 86 7.82 9.04 -11.90
N ASP A 87 8.45 9.95 -11.14
CA ASP A 87 8.97 9.64 -9.81
C ASP A 87 7.82 9.37 -8.82
N THR A 88 6.71 10.11 -8.92
CA THR A 88 5.50 9.81 -8.13
C THR A 88 4.88 8.47 -8.50
N ILE A 89 4.83 8.12 -9.79
CA ILE A 89 4.33 6.82 -10.25
C ILE A 89 5.20 5.70 -9.70
N ALA A 90 6.53 5.85 -9.76
CA ALA A 90 7.45 4.85 -9.22
C ALA A 90 7.30 4.68 -7.70
N PHE A 91 7.13 5.77 -6.96
CA PHE A 91 6.91 5.74 -5.52
C PHE A 91 5.58 5.06 -5.15
N VAL A 92 4.47 5.49 -5.78
CA VAL A 92 3.15 4.93 -5.54
C VAL A 92 3.08 3.46 -5.97
N GLY A 93 3.72 3.10 -7.08
CA GLY A 93 3.83 1.72 -7.55
C GLY A 93 4.46 0.79 -6.51
N ARG A 94 5.56 1.22 -5.87
CA ARG A 94 6.17 0.46 -4.76
C ARG A 94 5.22 0.31 -3.57
N LYS A 95 4.50 1.37 -3.21
CA LYS A 95 3.53 1.33 -2.11
C LYS A 95 2.40 0.35 -2.40
N ILE A 96 1.85 0.36 -3.62
CA ILE A 96 0.80 -0.56 -4.05
C ILE A 96 1.28 -2.01 -3.96
N GLU A 97 2.49 -2.33 -4.41
CA GLU A 97 2.99 -3.70 -4.36
C GLU A 97 3.17 -4.20 -2.92
N ASN A 98 3.72 -3.35 -2.05
CA ASN A 98 3.82 -3.66 -0.62
C ASN A 98 2.45 -3.95 0.01
N GLU A 99 1.43 -3.15 -0.31
CA GLU A 99 0.07 -3.40 0.18
C GLU A 99 -0.55 -4.69 -0.37
N LYS A 100 -0.27 -5.05 -1.63
CA LYS A 100 -0.70 -6.35 -2.17
C LYS A 100 -0.08 -7.51 -1.42
N ASP A 101 1.21 -7.43 -1.10
CA ASP A 101 1.91 -8.49 -0.37
C ASP A 101 1.41 -8.60 1.06
N ASN A 102 1.16 -7.47 1.73
CA ASN A 102 0.50 -7.44 3.03
C ASN A 102 -0.88 -8.09 2.98
N LYS A 103 -1.69 -7.77 1.96
CA LYS A 103 -3.01 -8.38 1.77
C LYS A 103 -2.91 -9.89 1.61
N LYS A 104 -1.99 -10.40 0.79
CA LYS A 104 -1.78 -11.86 0.62
C LYS A 104 -1.43 -12.53 1.95
N LYS A 105 -0.53 -11.93 2.73
CA LYS A 105 -0.14 -12.43 4.05
C LYS A 105 -1.35 -12.52 5.00
N LEU A 106 -2.16 -11.46 5.06
CA LEU A 106 -3.37 -11.43 5.88
C LEU A 106 -4.41 -12.46 5.43
N GLN A 107 -4.54 -12.69 4.12
CA GLN A 107 -5.45 -13.72 3.59
C GLN A 107 -5.02 -15.12 4.02
N LEU A 108 -3.74 -15.45 3.90
CA LEU A 108 -3.18 -16.73 4.36
C LEU A 108 -3.38 -16.92 5.87
N GLU A 109 -3.14 -15.89 6.67
CA GLU A 109 -3.38 -15.94 8.12
C GLU A 109 -4.86 -16.16 8.44
N ASN A 110 -5.76 -15.48 7.72
CA ASN A 110 -7.21 -15.66 7.89
C ASN A 110 -7.65 -17.09 7.55
N GLU A 111 -7.15 -17.66 6.46
CA GLU A 111 -7.41 -19.05 6.08
C GLU A 111 -6.93 -20.03 7.15
N MET A 112 -5.72 -19.84 7.68
CA MET A 112 -5.19 -20.67 8.76
C MET A 112 -6.07 -20.59 10.01
N LEU A 113 -6.49 -19.39 10.41
CA LEU A 113 -7.35 -19.19 11.58
C LEU A 113 -8.73 -19.83 11.39
N ARG A 114 -9.31 -19.78 10.18
CA ARG A 114 -10.56 -20.48 9.87
C ARG A 114 -10.43 -21.98 10.05
N VAL A 115 -9.36 -22.58 9.52
CA VAL A 115 -9.11 -24.02 9.68
C VAL A 115 -8.97 -24.40 11.15
N GLN A 116 -8.27 -23.58 11.95
CA GLN A 116 -8.15 -23.82 13.39
C GLN A 116 -9.50 -23.71 14.11
N LEU A 117 -10.30 -22.69 13.76
CA LEU A 117 -11.64 -22.50 14.33
C LEU A 117 -12.55 -23.69 14.00
N ASP A 118 -12.55 -24.16 12.76
CA ASP A 118 -13.33 -25.32 12.33
C ASP A 118 -12.89 -26.58 13.07
N SER A 119 -11.59 -26.79 13.25
CA SER A 119 -11.04 -27.91 14.02
C SER A 119 -11.49 -27.88 15.48
N ILE A 120 -11.40 -26.73 16.14
CA ILE A 120 -11.84 -26.54 17.52
C ILE A 120 -13.36 -26.76 17.65
N THR A 121 -14.13 -26.21 16.72
CA THR A 121 -15.60 -26.34 16.68
C THR A 121 -16.01 -27.79 16.52
N ASN A 122 -15.38 -28.52 15.59
CA ASN A 122 -15.64 -29.94 15.38
C ASN A 122 -15.29 -30.77 16.63
N LYS A 123 -14.15 -30.48 17.28
CA LYS A 123 -13.78 -31.15 18.53
C LYS A 123 -14.78 -30.87 19.65
N SER A 124 -15.23 -29.62 19.78
CA SER A 124 -16.24 -29.24 20.77
C SER A 124 -17.54 -30.00 20.54
N ASN A 125 -18.02 -30.06 19.30
CA ASN A 125 -19.24 -30.77 18.93
C ASN A 125 -19.14 -32.28 19.21
N LEU A 126 -17.98 -32.88 18.95
CA LEU A 126 -17.76 -34.29 19.28
C LEU A 126 -17.85 -34.53 20.79
N LEU A 127 -17.22 -33.66 21.59
CA LEU A 127 -17.26 -33.75 23.05
C LEU A 127 -18.68 -33.53 23.60
N THR A 128 -19.48 -32.64 23.01
CA THR A 128 -20.87 -32.44 23.43
C THR A 128 -21.70 -33.69 23.15
N VAL A 129 -21.56 -34.31 21.98
CA VAL A 129 -22.23 -35.57 21.64
C VAL A 129 -21.84 -36.69 22.61
N GLN A 130 -20.54 -36.89 22.86
CA GLN A 130 -20.06 -37.89 23.83
C GLN A 130 -20.60 -37.64 25.24
N THR A 131 -20.67 -36.37 25.66
CA THR A 131 -21.21 -35.99 26.97
C THR A 131 -22.70 -36.30 27.07
N GLU A 132 -23.46 -36.09 25.99
CA GLU A 132 -24.89 -36.42 25.92
C GLU A 132 -25.12 -37.93 25.97
N GLU A 133 -24.33 -38.72 25.23
CA GLU A 133 -24.36 -40.18 25.27
C GLU A 133 -24.08 -40.72 26.68
N LEU A 134 -23.02 -40.24 27.33
CA LEU A 134 -22.68 -40.62 28.70
C LEU A 134 -23.77 -40.23 29.70
N LYS A 135 -24.42 -39.08 29.53
CA LYS A 135 -25.56 -38.68 30.37
C LYS A 135 -26.74 -39.62 30.20
N VAL A 136 -27.02 -40.07 28.98
CA VAL A 136 -28.10 -41.06 28.71
C VAL A 136 -27.76 -42.40 29.35
N GLU A 137 -26.52 -42.87 29.20
CA GLU A 137 -26.08 -44.13 29.81
C GLU A 137 -26.09 -44.08 31.34
N LEU A 138 -25.67 -42.96 31.95
CA LEU A 138 -25.78 -42.76 33.40
C LEU A 138 -27.23 -42.82 33.89
N LYS A 139 -28.18 -42.24 33.16
CA LYS A 139 -29.61 -42.35 33.48
C LYS A 139 -30.08 -43.81 33.42
N ARG A 140 -29.75 -44.51 32.32
CA ARG A 140 -30.08 -45.94 32.15
C ARG A 140 -29.54 -46.81 33.30
N LEU A 141 -28.33 -46.53 33.78
CA LEU A 141 -27.72 -47.29 34.88
C LEU A 141 -28.28 -46.92 36.27
N LYS A 142 -28.80 -45.70 36.45
CA LYS A 142 -29.43 -45.26 37.71
C LYS A 142 -30.84 -45.80 37.91
N GLU A 143 -31.62 -45.93 36.84
CA GLU A 143 -33.00 -46.45 36.88
C GLU A 143 -33.13 -47.78 37.67
N PRO A 144 -32.31 -48.83 37.45
CA PRO A 144 -32.41 -50.06 38.23
C PRO A 144 -31.89 -49.92 39.67
N ALA A 145 -30.98 -49.00 39.95
CA ALA A 145 -30.46 -48.79 41.31
C ALA A 145 -31.49 -48.09 42.20
N GLU A 146 -32.18 -47.06 41.67
CA GLU A 146 -33.28 -46.39 42.37
C GLU A 146 -34.47 -47.35 42.59
N ALA A 147 -34.78 -48.21 41.61
CA ALA A 147 -35.81 -49.24 41.76
C ALA A 147 -35.46 -50.31 42.83
N GLN A 148 -34.18 -50.66 42.98
CA GLN A 148 -33.73 -51.56 44.05
C GLN A 148 -33.78 -50.92 45.43
N GLU A 149 -33.39 -49.64 45.56
CA GLU A 149 -33.53 -48.90 46.81
C GLU A 149 -35.01 -48.77 47.23
N ASP A 150 -35.92 -48.54 46.27
CA ASP A 150 -37.37 -48.50 46.52
C ASP A 150 -37.93 -49.89 46.90
N GLU A 151 -37.46 -50.98 46.28
CA GLU A 151 -37.83 -52.35 46.67
C GLU A 151 -37.32 -52.73 48.06
N GLU A 152 -36.06 -52.39 48.38
CA GLU A 152 -35.48 -52.61 49.72
C GLU A 152 -36.20 -51.78 50.79
N HIS A 153 -36.61 -50.55 50.47
CA HIS A 153 -37.44 -49.72 51.35
C HIS A 153 -38.84 -50.31 51.56
N MET A 154 -39.49 -50.81 50.50
CA MET A 154 -40.79 -51.47 50.61
C MET A 154 -40.71 -52.80 51.37
N GLU A 155 -39.64 -53.59 51.20
CA GLU A 155 -39.42 -54.84 51.94
C GLU A 155 -39.15 -54.56 53.43
N MET A 156 -38.35 -53.53 53.76
CA MET A 156 -38.13 -53.06 55.12
C MET A 156 -39.43 -52.59 55.80
N ASP A 157 -40.25 -51.80 55.11
CA ASP A 157 -41.54 -51.34 55.63
C ASP A 157 -42.51 -52.52 55.83
N GLN A 158 -42.43 -53.56 55.00
CA GLN A 158 -43.24 -54.77 55.12
C GLN A 158 -42.77 -55.65 56.31
N TYR A 159 -41.47 -55.69 56.61
CA TYR A 159 -40.89 -56.36 57.78
C TYR A 159 -41.13 -55.61 59.10
N LEU A 160 -41.32 -54.29 59.07
CA LEU A 160 -41.65 -53.50 60.27
C LEU A 160 -43.14 -53.51 60.59
N ASN A 161 -43.99 -54.02 59.70
CA ASN A 161 -45.46 -54.03 59.85
C ASN A 161 -46.02 -55.30 60.54
N PHE A 162 -45.23 -55.98 61.39
CA PHE A 162 -45.67 -57.16 62.15
C PHE A 162 -46.57 -56.83 63.36
N ASP A 163 -46.72 -55.56 63.74
CA ASP A 163 -47.51 -55.15 64.91
C ASP A 163 -49.04 -55.21 64.71
N ASN A 164 -49.52 -55.56 63.51
CA ASN A 164 -50.96 -55.61 63.23
C ASN A 164 -51.57 -57.03 63.15
N MET A 165 -50.85 -58.05 63.61
CA MET A 165 -51.41 -59.40 63.78
C MET A 165 -52.25 -59.45 65.06
N ASN A 166 -53.56 -59.19 64.92
CA ASN A 166 -54.57 -59.40 65.97
C ASN A 166 -54.51 -60.83 66.52
N PHE A 167 -53.81 -61.01 67.64
CA PHE A 167 -53.85 -62.22 68.46
C PHE A 167 -55.21 -62.24 69.18
N SER A 168 -56.21 -62.91 68.60
CA SER A 168 -57.46 -63.18 69.32
C SER A 168 -57.21 -64.26 70.37
N PRO A 169 -57.45 -64.00 71.68
CA PRO A 169 -57.29 -65.04 72.70
C PRO A 169 -58.45 -66.04 72.58
N LEU A 170 -58.13 -67.34 72.56
CA LEU A 170 -59.11 -68.40 72.78
C LEU A 170 -59.77 -68.17 74.15
N LYS A 171 -61.07 -67.91 74.18
CA LYS A 171 -61.86 -68.00 75.41
C LYS A 171 -62.21 -69.47 75.64
N ASN A 172 -61.55 -70.08 76.63
CA ASN A 172 -62.06 -71.27 77.29
C ASN A 172 -62.98 -70.78 78.41
N ASP A 173 -64.26 -71.17 78.38
CA ASP A 173 -65.12 -71.13 79.55
C ASP A 173 -65.73 -72.53 79.73
N ASP A 174 -65.26 -73.21 80.77
CA ASP A 174 -65.86 -74.40 81.36
C ASP A 174 -67.19 -74.04 82.04
N ILE A 175 -68.23 -74.88 81.84
CA ILE A 175 -69.18 -75.47 82.80
C ILE A 175 -70.40 -76.03 82.02
#